data_AF-A0A9W6Y5Z8-F1
#
_entry.id   AF-A0A9W6Y5Z8-F1
#
_cell.length_a   1.000
_cell.length_b   1.000
_cell.length_c   1.000
_cell.angle_alpha   90.00
_cell.angle_beta   90.00
_cell.angle_gamma   90.00
#
_symmetry.space_group_name_H-M   'P 1'
#
loop_
_entity.id
_entity.type
_entity.pdbx_description
1 polymer ?
#
loop_
_entity_poly.entity_id
_entity_poly.type
_entity_poly.pdbx_seq_one_letter_code
_entity_poly.pdbx_strand_id
1 'polypeptide(L)'
;MWRRFGLLCFLMGAPLSAAAPTAVLKMAVTKSSDATTAASGSSGVVGTVSAADTSASSAGTVGTTTSSGSSSSSGWHMTAVTTVQARVQGDAPVWNEEAKMWLSKYGDTTELAYMNNLDTVNTASVEGALMYVQAEGINVNEQSVKCHRKNDMQYVVFYEVTILQPTYGIKYYESHTPPEYGEFVAMDGAKCTDEGSDLSEDCKVYYGLDGEMDIGPVVGGNLQTSDPRAPYPGNYWFSFPNSCAQELRADKTDECRAKYPGGLCAMGVQPDGDNCTFSYKILGYINIDDLVGITEMGYSNYTEFCEDGGVEFKATNTGSGFEVDESIDFWLNPGDEDANSNRTSIMVEMYNELANNGTSENMEPLPSVDKLTSANPKCYENSAACASSQHGCNRTLYSQICTVCESDADGCEAAPSSFSFPDLTLPSNSSSDGTSDSTKTGSSGSPMSATLTLAALAIVATVASSLL
;
A
#
# COMPACT_ATOMS: atom_id res chain seq x y z
N MET A 1 -23.92 -21.06 -16.25
CA MET A 1 -22.92 -22.15 -16.43
C MET A 1 -21.71 -21.72 -15.62
N TRP A 2 -21.56 -22.31 -14.43
CA TRP A 2 -20.62 -21.93 -13.36
C TRP A 2 -19.15 -22.13 -13.71
N ARG A 3 -18.30 -21.18 -13.27
CA ARG A 3 -16.87 -21.24 -12.84
C ARG A 3 -16.49 -19.77 -12.59
N ARG A 4 -15.95 -19.31 -11.46
CA ARG A 4 -15.01 -19.90 -10.50
C ARG A 4 -15.33 -19.42 -9.08
N PHE A 5 -15.21 -20.34 -8.13
CA PHE A 5 -15.19 -20.12 -6.68
C PHE A 5 -13.87 -20.70 -6.18
N GLY A 6 -13.21 -20.01 -5.26
CA GLY A 6 -12.41 -20.61 -4.19
C GLY A 6 -10.89 -20.67 -4.38
N LEU A 7 -10.18 -20.03 -3.46
CA LEU A 7 -9.13 -20.70 -2.69
C LEU A 7 -9.34 -20.38 -1.19
N LEU A 8 -10.22 -21.17 -0.55
CA LEU A 8 -10.23 -21.35 0.90
C LEU A 8 -9.32 -22.56 1.21
N CYS A 9 -8.27 -22.36 2.00
CA CYS A 9 -7.48 -23.46 2.54
C CYS A 9 -8.21 -24.11 3.72
N PHE A 10 -8.71 -25.33 3.52
CA PHE A 10 -9.14 -26.25 4.58
C PHE A 10 -7.92 -27.02 5.11
N LEU A 11 -7.66 -26.95 6.42
CA LEU A 11 -6.79 -27.88 7.14
C LEU A 11 -7.65 -29.00 7.75
N MET A 12 -7.46 -30.24 7.29
CA MET A 12 -7.81 -31.46 8.03
C MET A 12 -6.54 -32.14 8.53
N GLY A 13 -6.55 -32.57 9.78
CA GLY A 13 -5.36 -32.99 10.51
C GLY A 13 -4.93 -34.46 10.40
N ALA A 14 -3.80 -34.68 11.10
CA ALA A 14 -3.15 -35.91 11.59
C ALA A 14 -2.02 -36.53 10.73
N PRO A 15 -0.98 -37.18 11.33
CA PRO A 15 -0.43 -37.08 12.68
C PRO A 15 1.10 -36.82 12.73
N LEU A 16 1.61 -36.62 13.96
CA LEU A 16 3.01 -36.40 14.32
C LEU A 16 4.02 -37.39 13.69
N SER A 17 5.12 -36.86 13.12
CA SER A 17 6.49 -37.34 13.37
C SER A 17 7.54 -36.40 12.76
N ALA A 18 8.56 -36.05 13.56
CA ALA A 18 9.84 -35.44 13.20
C ALA A 18 9.84 -33.99 12.67
N ALA A 19 9.75 -33.03 13.59
CA ALA A 19 10.14 -31.64 13.36
C ALA A 19 11.68 -31.51 13.37
N ALA A 20 12.24 -30.94 12.29
CA ALA A 20 13.55 -30.30 12.32
C ALA A 20 13.36 -28.82 12.73
N PRO A 21 14.24 -28.21 13.54
CA PRO A 21 13.97 -26.90 14.12
C PRO A 21 14.14 -25.81 13.07
N THR A 22 13.08 -25.05 12.84
CA THR A 22 13.11 -23.73 12.21
C THR A 22 13.96 -22.77 13.04
N ALA A 23 14.85 -22.05 12.35
CA ALA A 23 15.76 -21.10 12.96
C ALA A 23 14.98 -19.93 13.57
N VAL A 24 15.01 -19.86 14.90
CA VAL A 24 14.54 -18.72 15.69
C VAL A 24 15.63 -17.64 15.63
N LEU A 25 15.37 -16.55 14.92
CA LEU A 25 16.25 -15.38 14.96
C LEU A 25 16.04 -14.65 16.30
N LYS A 26 16.91 -14.94 17.27
CA LYS A 26 17.03 -14.11 18.48
C LYS A 26 17.82 -12.85 18.13
N MET A 27 17.18 -11.69 18.18
CA MET A 27 17.89 -10.41 18.15
C MET A 27 18.78 -10.32 19.39
N ALA A 28 20.10 -10.34 19.19
CA ALA A 28 21.08 -10.16 20.24
C ALA A 28 21.29 -8.66 20.48
N VAL A 29 20.73 -8.16 21.59
CA VAL A 29 21.05 -6.82 22.12
C VAL A 29 22.36 -6.92 22.91
N THR A 30 23.46 -6.39 22.38
CA THR A 30 24.66 -6.16 23.16
C THR A 30 24.47 -4.94 24.05
N LYS A 31 24.20 -5.20 25.32
CA LYS A 31 24.24 -4.24 26.41
C LYS A 31 25.71 -3.90 26.72
N SER A 32 26.11 -2.64 26.53
CA SER A 32 27.30 -2.11 27.18
C SER A 32 26.83 -1.23 28.34
N SER A 33 27.16 -1.66 29.55
CA SER A 33 26.93 -0.91 30.79
C SER A 33 28.27 -0.47 31.38
N ASP A 34 28.15 0.60 32.17
CA ASP A 34 29.12 1.23 33.09
C ASP A 34 29.96 2.38 32.51
N ALA A 35 30.19 3.50 33.22
CA ALA A 35 29.53 4.13 34.36
C ALA A 35 30.16 5.53 34.51
N THR A 36 29.38 6.41 35.12
CA THR A 36 29.61 7.81 35.50
C THR A 36 30.87 8.08 36.33
N THR A 37 31.53 9.23 36.15
CA THR A 37 31.91 10.14 37.27
C THR A 37 32.27 11.55 36.79
N ALA A 38 32.05 12.52 37.67
CA ALA A 38 31.90 13.95 37.39
C ALA A 38 33.12 14.82 37.72
N ALA A 39 33.04 16.06 37.19
CA ALA A 39 33.39 17.35 37.81
C ALA A 39 34.74 18.05 37.51
N SER A 40 34.56 19.32 37.13
CA SER A 40 35.32 20.54 37.50
C SER A 40 36.65 20.90 36.82
N GLY A 41 36.64 22.07 36.16
CA GLY A 41 37.53 23.17 36.54
C GLY A 41 38.59 23.68 35.55
N SER A 42 38.24 24.79 34.88
CA SER A 42 39.06 26.01 34.69
C SER A 42 40.31 26.03 33.78
N SER A 43 40.23 26.98 32.83
CA SER A 43 41.28 27.90 32.35
C SER A 43 42.43 27.41 31.47
N GLY A 44 42.43 27.90 30.22
CA GLY A 44 43.58 28.68 29.74
C GLY A 44 44.08 28.40 28.32
N VAL A 45 44.12 29.47 27.53
CA VAL A 45 45.01 29.75 26.39
C VAL A 45 44.52 29.40 24.97
N VAL A 46 43.88 30.41 24.37
CA VAL A 46 44.23 31.11 23.11
C VAL A 46 45.00 30.32 22.03
N GLY A 47 44.37 30.17 20.87
CA GLY A 47 45.02 29.80 19.61
C GLY A 47 44.12 30.13 18.42
N THR A 48 44.06 31.40 18.03
CA THR A 48 43.50 31.86 16.75
C THR A 48 44.37 31.39 15.59
N VAL A 49 43.78 30.72 14.60
CA VAL A 49 44.26 30.74 13.22
C VAL A 49 43.07 30.86 12.26
N SER A 50 43.12 31.91 11.45
CA SER A 50 42.14 32.29 10.45
C SER A 50 42.21 31.42 9.20
N ALA A 51 41.09 31.46 8.48
CA ALA A 51 40.86 30.92 7.15
C ALA A 51 41.97 31.24 6.14
N ALA A 52 42.25 30.27 5.27
CA ALA A 52 42.92 30.49 4.00
C ALA A 52 42.03 29.94 2.89
N ASP A 53 41.51 30.86 2.07
CA ASP A 53 41.06 30.62 0.70
C ASP A 53 42.16 29.90 -0.08
N THR A 54 41.81 28.86 -0.82
CA THR A 54 42.59 28.47 -2.00
C THR A 54 41.67 27.88 -3.04
N SER A 55 41.30 28.72 -4.01
CA SER A 55 40.78 28.30 -5.30
C SER A 55 41.91 27.66 -6.10
N ALA A 56 41.75 26.42 -6.56
CA ALA A 56 42.48 25.90 -7.70
C ALA A 56 41.70 24.75 -8.35
N SER A 57 41.28 25.02 -9.57
CA SER A 57 40.63 24.13 -10.53
C SER A 57 41.52 22.94 -10.88
N SER A 58 40.95 21.74 -10.98
CA SER A 58 41.45 20.73 -11.91
C SER A 58 40.28 19.88 -12.41
N ALA A 59 40.12 19.91 -13.73
CA ALA A 59 39.12 19.18 -14.48
C ALA A 59 39.42 17.67 -14.40
N GLY A 60 38.45 16.92 -13.87
CA GLY A 60 38.39 15.46 -13.95
C GLY A 60 37.26 15.07 -14.89
N THR A 61 37.63 14.46 -16.01
CA THR A 61 36.80 14.00 -17.12
C THR A 61 35.50 13.32 -16.69
N VAL A 62 34.37 13.94 -17.04
CA VAL A 62 33.04 13.33 -16.98
C VAL A 62 33.02 12.18 -17.99
N GLY A 63 33.10 10.96 -17.49
CA GLY A 63 32.76 9.77 -18.25
C GLY A 63 31.26 9.81 -18.54
N THR A 64 30.90 10.20 -19.75
CA THR A 64 29.53 10.15 -20.25
C THR A 64 29.14 8.68 -20.40
N THR A 65 28.61 8.07 -19.34
CA THR A 65 27.80 6.87 -19.48
C THR A 65 26.49 7.31 -20.11
N THR A 66 26.34 6.99 -21.39
CA THR A 66 25.07 7.04 -22.12
C THR A 66 24.03 6.23 -21.35
N SER A 67 23.25 6.89 -20.52
CA SER A 67 21.95 6.41 -20.10
C SER A 67 21.13 6.29 -21.38
N SER A 68 20.80 5.06 -21.75
CA SER A 68 19.81 4.79 -22.77
C SER A 68 18.48 5.33 -22.25
N GLY A 69 18.21 6.60 -22.53
CA GLY A 69 16.90 7.19 -22.30
C GLY A 69 15.90 6.43 -23.14
N SER A 70 15.13 5.57 -22.48
CA SER A 70 13.86 5.05 -22.97
C SER A 70 13.02 6.28 -23.34
N SER A 71 12.81 6.46 -24.65
CA SER A 71 11.97 7.54 -25.16
C SER A 71 10.54 7.35 -24.62
N SER A 72 10.17 8.17 -23.64
CA SER A 72 8.82 8.19 -23.10
C SER A 72 7.81 8.53 -24.21
N SER A 73 6.69 7.80 -24.18
CA SER A 73 5.52 8.04 -25.01
C SER A 73 5.05 9.49 -24.89
N SER A 74 4.93 10.19 -26.02
CA SER A 74 4.26 11.50 -26.20
C SER A 74 4.59 12.66 -25.23
N GLY A 75 5.50 12.51 -24.27
CA GLY A 75 5.81 13.49 -23.23
C GLY A 75 4.71 13.66 -22.17
N TRP A 76 3.73 12.74 -22.10
CA TRP A 76 2.68 12.78 -21.08
C TRP A 76 3.14 12.07 -19.79
N HIS A 77 2.75 12.66 -18.66
CA HIS A 77 2.89 12.10 -17.33
C HIS A 77 1.57 12.23 -16.58
N MET A 78 1.30 11.29 -15.68
CA MET A 78 0.19 11.39 -14.74
C MET A 78 0.30 12.71 -13.96
N THR A 79 -0.82 13.38 -13.73
CA THR A 79 -0.86 14.49 -12.77
C THR A 79 -0.85 13.91 -11.36
N ALA A 80 0.05 14.41 -10.50
CA ALA A 80 0.20 13.92 -9.14
C ALA A 80 -1.12 13.91 -8.35
N VAL A 81 -1.37 12.82 -7.62
CA VAL A 81 -2.53 12.64 -6.74
C VAL A 81 -2.04 12.53 -5.31
N THR A 82 -2.60 13.34 -4.42
CA THR A 82 -2.36 13.28 -2.97
C THR A 82 -3.47 12.49 -2.30
N THR A 83 -3.10 11.47 -1.55
CA THR A 83 -3.99 10.58 -0.81
C THR A 83 -3.62 10.58 0.67
N VAL A 84 -4.58 10.26 1.53
CA VAL A 84 -4.30 9.93 2.93
C VAL A 84 -4.54 8.45 3.13
N GLN A 85 -3.54 7.78 3.67
CA GLN A 85 -3.54 6.34 3.89
C GLN A 85 -3.08 6.04 5.31
N ALA A 86 -3.30 4.81 5.76
CA ALA A 86 -2.93 4.39 7.09
C ALA A 86 -2.18 3.05 7.07
N ARG A 87 -1.31 2.86 8.06
CA ARG A 87 -0.60 1.60 8.28
C ARG A 87 -0.71 1.20 9.73
N VAL A 88 -1.11 -0.04 9.96
CA VAL A 88 -1.05 -0.68 11.27
C VAL A 88 0.34 -1.26 11.45
N GLN A 89 1.05 -0.83 12.50
CA GLN A 89 2.42 -1.27 12.76
C GLN A 89 2.71 -1.39 14.26
N GLY A 90 3.79 -2.10 14.60
CA GLY A 90 4.17 -2.37 15.99
C GLY A 90 5.03 -1.29 16.65
N ASP A 91 5.31 -0.19 15.95
CA ASP A 91 6.10 0.89 16.49
C ASP A 91 5.63 2.27 16.06
N ALA A 92 5.74 3.22 16.97
CA ALA A 92 5.46 4.61 16.68
C ALA A 92 6.59 5.23 15.86
N PRO A 93 6.26 6.10 14.89
CA PRO A 93 7.27 6.92 14.23
C PRO A 93 7.92 7.89 15.22
N VAL A 94 9.13 8.33 14.90
CA VAL A 94 9.94 9.23 15.74
C VAL A 94 10.07 10.58 15.06
N TRP A 95 9.77 11.66 15.77
CA TRP A 95 9.96 13.01 15.26
C TRP A 95 11.45 13.31 15.11
N ASN A 96 11.87 13.66 13.90
CA ASN A 96 13.22 14.10 13.61
C ASN A 96 13.28 15.64 13.61
N GLU A 97 14.00 16.21 14.58
CA GLU A 97 14.09 17.66 14.76
C GLU A 97 14.83 18.40 13.65
N GLU A 98 15.74 17.73 12.95
CA GLU A 98 16.52 18.34 11.86
C GLU A 98 15.71 18.36 10.57
N ALA A 99 15.11 17.21 10.21
CA ALA A 99 14.29 17.05 9.03
C ALA A 99 12.87 17.63 9.19
N LYS A 100 12.45 17.94 10.44
CA LYS A 100 11.10 18.42 10.79
C LYS A 100 10.01 17.51 10.23
N MET A 101 10.20 16.21 10.44
CA MET A 101 9.26 15.18 10.00
C MET A 101 9.31 13.95 10.89
N TRP A 102 8.20 13.21 10.91
CA TRP A 102 8.12 11.88 11.50
C TRP A 102 8.82 10.84 10.61
N LEU A 103 9.74 10.07 11.19
CA LEU A 103 10.54 9.05 10.52
C LEU A 103 10.43 7.69 11.21
N SER A 104 10.95 6.64 10.57
CA SER A 104 11.01 5.33 11.17
C SER A 104 11.96 5.36 12.36
N LYS A 105 11.69 4.56 13.39
CA LYS A 105 12.68 4.33 14.45
C LYS A 105 13.89 3.55 13.96
N TYR A 106 13.82 2.95 12.77
CA TYR A 106 14.88 2.14 12.19
C TYR A 106 15.63 2.91 11.10
N GLY A 107 16.96 2.88 11.13
CA GLY A 107 17.83 3.54 10.17
C GLY A 107 18.84 4.43 10.88
N ASP A 108 20.12 4.24 10.57
CA ASP A 108 21.20 4.96 11.25
C ASP A 108 21.39 6.40 10.75
N THR A 109 20.78 6.74 9.62
CA THR A 109 20.74 8.09 9.06
C THR A 109 19.30 8.53 8.82
N THR A 110 19.09 9.84 8.69
CA THR A 110 17.78 10.43 8.37
C THR A 110 17.20 9.84 7.08
N GLU A 111 18.02 9.63 6.05
CA GLU A 111 17.61 9.07 4.75
C GLU A 111 17.22 7.59 4.88
N LEU A 112 17.96 6.80 5.66
CA LEU A 112 17.60 5.41 5.91
C LEU A 112 16.32 5.31 6.76
N ALA A 113 16.14 6.19 7.74
CA ALA A 113 14.93 6.27 8.54
C ALA A 113 13.70 6.71 7.73
N TYR A 114 13.90 7.56 6.72
CA TYR A 114 12.88 7.86 5.73
C TYR A 114 12.55 6.63 4.88
N MET A 115 13.57 6.07 4.22
CA MET A 115 13.42 4.92 3.33
C MET A 115 12.72 3.73 4.01
N ASN A 116 13.08 3.42 5.26
CA ASN A 116 12.55 2.27 5.99
C ASN A 116 11.04 2.31 6.27
N ASN A 117 10.37 3.47 6.24
CA ASN A 117 8.90 3.51 6.45
C ASN A 117 8.14 2.85 5.30
N LEU A 118 8.54 3.16 4.06
CA LEU A 118 7.89 2.65 2.84
C LEU A 118 8.86 1.81 1.99
N ASP A 119 9.73 1.02 2.62
CA ASP A 119 10.60 0.06 1.91
C ASP A 119 9.85 -1.21 1.55
N THR A 120 9.08 -1.18 0.46
CA THR A 120 8.28 -2.32 -0.04
C THR A 120 7.28 -2.79 1.03
N VAL A 121 6.21 -2.01 1.18
CA VAL A 121 5.23 -2.21 2.25
C VAL A 121 3.81 -2.14 1.71
N ASN A 122 2.88 -2.69 2.47
CA ASN A 122 1.46 -2.42 2.30
C ASN A 122 0.99 -1.29 3.22
N THR A 123 0.00 -0.57 2.75
CA THR A 123 -0.85 0.35 3.51
C THR A 123 -2.31 0.03 3.20
N ALA A 124 -3.22 0.66 3.94
CA ALA A 124 -4.64 0.61 3.66
C ALA A 124 -5.20 2.04 3.51
N SER A 125 -6.38 2.17 2.92
CA SER A 125 -7.16 3.39 3.05
C SER A 125 -7.46 3.63 4.53
N VAL A 126 -7.65 4.91 4.91
CA VAL A 126 -8.05 5.26 6.28
C VAL A 126 -9.33 4.53 6.65
N GLU A 127 -10.25 4.40 5.70
CA GLU A 127 -11.55 3.73 5.86
C GLU A 127 -11.44 2.27 6.23
N GLY A 128 -10.36 1.60 5.80
CA GLY A 128 -10.16 0.17 5.99
C GLY A 128 -8.99 -0.21 6.89
N ALA A 129 -8.31 0.77 7.51
CA ALA A 129 -7.10 0.54 8.30
C ALA A 129 -7.30 -0.49 9.42
N LEU A 130 -8.48 -0.51 10.04
CA LEU A 130 -8.83 -1.41 11.12
C LEU A 130 -9.22 -2.82 10.65
N MET A 131 -9.44 -3.04 9.34
CA MET A 131 -9.74 -4.37 8.82
C MET A 131 -8.62 -5.36 9.20
N TYR A 132 -7.35 -5.01 9.01
CA TYR A 132 -6.24 -5.90 9.33
C TYR A 132 -6.16 -6.21 10.83
N VAL A 133 -6.44 -5.21 11.68
CA VAL A 133 -6.52 -5.39 13.14
C VAL A 133 -7.60 -6.41 13.48
N GLN A 134 -8.82 -6.21 12.97
CA GLN A 134 -9.98 -7.05 13.29
C GLN A 134 -9.90 -8.45 12.68
N ALA A 135 -9.60 -8.55 11.39
CA ALA A 135 -9.66 -9.79 10.63
C ALA A 135 -8.51 -10.75 10.94
N GLU A 136 -7.36 -10.23 11.37
CA GLU A 136 -6.12 -11.02 11.53
C GLU A 136 -5.30 -10.69 12.78
N GLY A 137 -5.54 -9.56 13.41
CA GLY A 137 -4.65 -9.00 14.42
C GLY A 137 -4.92 -9.42 15.85
N ILE A 138 -6.20 -9.45 16.22
CA ILE A 138 -6.64 -9.44 17.63
C ILE A 138 -7.34 -10.72 18.09
N ASN A 139 -7.74 -11.61 17.17
CA ASN A 139 -8.45 -12.83 17.54
C ASN A 139 -7.55 -13.76 18.38
N VAL A 140 -7.87 -13.90 19.67
CA VAL A 140 -7.07 -14.71 20.61
C VAL A 140 -6.99 -16.19 20.20
N ASN A 141 -7.94 -16.68 19.43
CA ASN A 141 -7.93 -18.06 18.91
C ASN A 141 -6.88 -18.27 17.80
N GLU A 142 -6.37 -17.19 17.20
CA GLU A 142 -5.41 -17.22 16.07
C GLU A 142 -4.02 -16.68 16.47
N GLN A 143 -3.82 -16.33 17.73
CA GLN A 143 -2.53 -15.83 18.23
C GLN A 143 -1.44 -16.90 18.17
N SER A 144 -0.29 -16.52 17.63
CA SER A 144 0.93 -17.33 17.67
C SER A 144 1.65 -17.23 19.01
N VAL A 145 1.54 -16.09 19.69
CA VAL A 145 2.09 -15.82 21.02
C VAL A 145 0.97 -15.27 21.90
N LYS A 146 0.74 -15.90 23.05
CA LYS A 146 -0.29 -15.47 24.01
C LYS A 146 -0.04 -14.02 24.45
N CYS A 147 -1.09 -13.20 24.47
CA CYS A 147 -1.04 -11.79 24.91
C CYS A 147 -0.14 -10.90 24.04
N HIS A 148 0.03 -11.28 22.77
CA HIS A 148 0.56 -10.44 21.72
C HIS A 148 -0.44 -10.36 20.57
N ARG A 149 -0.73 -9.15 20.09
CA ARG A 149 -1.40 -8.99 18.80
C ARG A 149 -0.45 -9.44 17.68
N LYS A 150 -1.00 -9.88 16.54
CA LYS A 150 -0.19 -10.31 15.38
C LYS A 150 0.81 -9.21 14.99
N ASN A 151 2.05 -9.59 14.73
CA ASN A 151 3.16 -8.70 14.36
C ASN A 151 3.40 -7.55 15.35
N ASP A 152 3.05 -7.75 16.63
CA ASP A 152 3.15 -6.76 17.70
C ASP A 152 2.44 -5.42 17.37
N MET A 153 1.34 -5.45 16.61
CA MET A 153 0.62 -4.23 16.23
C MET A 153 0.22 -3.38 17.45
N GLN A 154 0.54 -2.10 17.39
CA GLN A 154 0.32 -1.16 18.48
C GLN A 154 -0.19 0.19 18.00
N TYR A 155 0.08 0.58 16.75
CA TYR A 155 -0.19 1.92 16.27
C TYR A 155 -0.89 1.89 14.91
N VAL A 156 -1.80 2.84 14.72
CA VAL A 156 -2.27 3.25 13.39
C VAL A 156 -1.52 4.54 13.03
N VAL A 157 -0.70 4.47 11.98
CA VAL A 157 0.10 5.61 11.50
C VAL A 157 -0.51 6.16 10.23
N PHE A 158 -0.72 7.46 10.17
CA PHE A 158 -1.37 8.15 9.05
C PHE A 158 -0.33 8.82 8.16
N TYR A 159 -0.48 8.61 6.86
CA TYR A 159 0.43 9.09 5.82
C TYR A 159 -0.34 9.98 4.86
N GLU A 160 0.21 11.15 4.53
CA GLU A 160 -0.13 11.85 3.30
C GLU A 160 0.87 11.38 2.24
N VAL A 161 0.36 10.79 1.16
CA VAL A 161 1.15 10.18 0.09
C VAL A 161 0.82 10.87 -1.22
N THR A 162 1.84 11.38 -1.91
CA THR A 162 1.72 11.88 -3.27
C THR A 162 2.17 10.80 -4.24
N ILE A 163 1.32 10.46 -5.20
CA ILE A 163 1.52 9.40 -6.18
C ILE A 163 1.52 10.00 -7.58
N LEU A 164 2.51 9.61 -8.38
CA LEU A 164 2.59 9.85 -9.81
C LEU A 164 3.12 8.57 -10.46
N GLN A 165 2.23 7.76 -11.02
CA GLN A 165 2.58 6.47 -11.61
C GLN A 165 3.48 6.64 -12.84
N PRO A 166 4.37 5.68 -13.11
CA PRO A 166 5.03 5.58 -14.39
C PRO A 166 4.02 5.52 -15.54
N THR A 167 4.30 6.23 -16.64
CA THR A 167 3.42 6.26 -17.82
C THR A 167 3.21 4.87 -18.42
N TYR A 168 4.24 4.02 -18.39
CA TYR A 168 4.11 2.61 -18.78
C TYR A 168 3.20 1.82 -17.85
N GLY A 169 3.24 2.10 -16.54
CA GLY A 169 2.32 1.54 -15.55
C GLY A 169 0.87 1.90 -15.84
N ILE A 170 0.57 3.17 -16.11
CA ILE A 170 -0.78 3.62 -16.49
C ILE A 170 -1.28 2.88 -17.74
N LYS A 171 -0.41 2.68 -18.74
CA LYS A 171 -0.80 1.94 -19.94
C LYS A 171 -0.99 0.45 -19.69
N TYR A 172 -0.10 -0.17 -18.93
CA TYR A 172 -0.15 -1.60 -18.64
C TYR A 172 -1.43 -1.97 -17.90
N TYR A 173 -1.81 -1.16 -16.92
CA TYR A 173 -3.02 -1.34 -16.10
C TYR A 173 -4.21 -0.47 -16.57
N GLU A 174 -4.27 -0.09 -17.85
CA GLU A 174 -5.32 0.82 -18.37
C GLU A 174 -6.75 0.28 -18.15
N SER A 175 -6.91 -1.05 -18.09
CA SER A 175 -8.18 -1.72 -17.83
C SER A 175 -8.39 -2.13 -16.36
N HIS A 176 -7.45 -1.82 -15.47
CA HIS A 176 -7.55 -2.18 -14.06
C HIS A 176 -8.66 -1.42 -13.35
N THR A 177 -9.20 -2.02 -12.29
CA THR A 177 -10.13 -1.37 -11.38
C THR A 177 -9.61 -1.51 -9.95
N PRO A 178 -9.25 -0.39 -9.28
CA PRO A 178 -9.51 0.98 -9.69
C PRO A 178 -8.55 1.49 -10.78
N PRO A 179 -8.99 2.43 -11.65
CA PRO A 179 -8.10 3.12 -12.57
C PRO A 179 -6.99 3.87 -11.81
N GLU A 180 -5.87 4.17 -12.49
CA GLU A 180 -4.67 4.85 -11.96
C GLU A 180 -3.76 3.99 -11.07
N TYR A 181 -4.12 2.73 -10.80
CA TYR A 181 -3.33 1.83 -9.95
C TYR A 181 -2.97 0.55 -10.70
N GLY A 182 -1.91 -0.12 -10.23
CA GLY A 182 -1.66 -1.52 -10.60
C GLY A 182 -2.41 -2.50 -9.71
N GLU A 183 -2.21 -3.79 -9.96
CA GLU A 183 -2.69 -4.83 -9.07
C GLU A 183 -2.00 -4.73 -7.70
N PHE A 184 -2.75 -4.94 -6.63
CA PHE A 184 -2.24 -5.06 -5.28
C PHE A 184 -1.35 -6.29 -5.16
N VAL A 185 -0.08 -6.06 -4.84
CA VAL A 185 0.87 -7.12 -4.49
C VAL A 185 1.09 -7.10 -2.97
N ALA A 186 0.78 -8.22 -2.30
CA ALA A 186 1.11 -8.36 -0.88
C ALA A 186 2.63 -8.22 -0.68
N MET A 187 3.05 -7.55 0.40
CA MET A 187 4.45 -7.23 0.66
C MET A 187 4.84 -7.59 2.09
N ASP A 188 5.46 -8.76 2.25
CA ASP A 188 5.93 -9.30 3.51
C ASP A 188 7.46 -9.16 3.65
N GLY A 189 7.93 -8.66 4.79
CA GLY A 189 9.37 -8.62 5.08
C GLY A 189 10.20 -7.68 4.18
N ALA A 190 9.58 -6.63 3.64
CA ALA A 190 10.13 -5.73 2.61
C ALA A 190 10.29 -6.36 1.22
N LYS A 191 9.58 -7.46 0.95
CA LYS A 191 9.62 -8.16 -0.33
C LYS A 191 8.20 -8.29 -0.86
N CYS A 192 8.00 -8.31 -2.17
CA CYS A 192 6.78 -8.90 -2.73
C CYS A 192 6.59 -10.34 -2.21
N THR A 193 5.41 -10.64 -1.72
CA THR A 193 5.06 -11.98 -1.26
C THR A 193 5.06 -12.95 -2.45
N ASP A 194 5.64 -14.14 -2.25
CA ASP A 194 5.69 -15.17 -3.30
C ASP A 194 4.29 -15.77 -3.54
N GLU A 195 3.99 -16.01 -4.82
CA GLU A 195 2.88 -16.84 -5.25
C GLU A 195 3.35 -18.29 -5.44
N GLY A 196 3.19 -19.09 -4.39
CA GLY A 196 3.71 -20.44 -4.37
C GLY A 196 5.22 -20.45 -4.16
N SER A 197 6.00 -20.64 -5.22
CA SER A 197 7.47 -20.73 -5.16
C SER A 197 8.18 -19.64 -5.96
N ASP A 198 7.44 -18.65 -6.46
CA ASP A 198 7.94 -17.61 -7.35
C ASP A 198 7.20 -16.29 -7.08
N LEU A 199 7.71 -15.18 -7.60
CA LEU A 199 7.04 -13.88 -7.54
C LEU A 199 5.82 -13.85 -8.47
N SER A 200 4.80 -13.05 -8.11
CA SER A 200 3.70 -12.76 -9.02
C SER A 200 4.18 -12.02 -10.27
N GLU A 201 3.43 -12.16 -11.37
CA GLU A 201 3.68 -11.40 -12.61
C GLU A 201 3.69 -9.88 -12.33
N ASP A 202 2.74 -9.40 -11.51
CA ASP A 202 2.63 -7.98 -11.14
C ASP A 202 3.85 -7.46 -10.37
N CYS A 203 4.55 -8.30 -9.60
CA CYS A 203 5.82 -7.90 -9.00
C CYS A 203 6.97 -7.89 -10.02
N LYS A 204 6.99 -8.86 -10.95
CA LYS A 204 8.06 -9.00 -11.93
C LYS A 204 8.11 -7.83 -12.91
N VAL A 205 6.95 -7.29 -13.30
CA VAL A 205 6.86 -6.16 -14.23
C VAL A 205 7.43 -4.85 -13.65
N TYR A 206 7.57 -4.72 -12.33
CA TYR A 206 8.19 -3.53 -11.74
C TYR A 206 9.60 -3.26 -12.25
N TYR A 207 10.34 -4.32 -12.60
CA TYR A 207 11.75 -4.27 -13.00
C TYR A 207 12.07 -5.11 -14.25
N GLY A 208 11.05 -5.59 -14.96
CA GLY A 208 11.22 -6.52 -16.09
C GLY A 208 11.97 -7.81 -15.71
N LEU A 209 11.65 -8.38 -14.55
CA LEU A 209 12.25 -9.63 -14.10
C LEU A 209 11.81 -10.78 -15.02
N ASP A 210 12.67 -11.78 -15.19
CA ASP A 210 12.39 -12.99 -15.97
C ASP A 210 11.93 -12.77 -17.43
N GLY A 211 12.28 -11.61 -18.01
CA GLY A 211 11.89 -11.24 -19.38
C GLY A 211 10.51 -10.59 -19.49
N GLU A 212 9.88 -10.28 -18.36
CA GLU A 212 8.68 -9.45 -18.32
C GLU A 212 8.96 -8.01 -18.75
N MET A 213 7.90 -7.26 -19.06
CA MET A 213 8.03 -5.84 -19.38
C MET A 213 8.45 -5.05 -18.14
N ASP A 214 9.42 -4.15 -18.31
CA ASP A 214 9.77 -3.17 -17.28
C ASP A 214 8.85 -1.94 -17.40
N ILE A 215 7.79 -1.92 -16.58
CA ILE A 215 6.83 -0.82 -16.54
C ILE A 215 7.15 0.21 -15.45
N GLY A 216 8.24 -0.01 -14.71
CA GLY A 216 8.61 0.74 -13.53
C GLY A 216 7.81 0.35 -12.27
N PRO A 217 8.23 0.85 -11.09
CA PRO A 217 7.57 0.56 -9.82
C PRO A 217 6.21 1.27 -9.76
N VAL A 218 5.13 0.52 -9.88
CA VAL A 218 3.74 1.01 -9.86
C VAL A 218 3.14 0.79 -8.48
N VAL A 219 2.48 1.80 -7.91
CA VAL A 219 1.68 1.61 -6.69
C VAL A 219 0.44 0.79 -7.05
N GLY A 220 0.33 -0.39 -6.45
CA GLY A 220 -0.85 -1.26 -6.62
C GLY A 220 -1.98 -0.88 -5.68
N GLY A 221 -3.23 -1.21 -6.04
CA GLY A 221 -4.40 -0.92 -5.23
C GLY A 221 -5.59 -1.79 -5.58
N ASN A 222 -6.19 -2.47 -4.59
CA ASN A 222 -7.38 -3.30 -4.78
C ASN A 222 -8.41 -3.06 -3.66
N LEU A 223 -9.69 -3.18 -4.03
CA LEU A 223 -10.79 -3.12 -3.08
C LEU A 223 -10.81 -4.39 -2.21
N GLN A 224 -10.89 -4.20 -0.89
CA GLN A 224 -10.89 -5.26 0.12
C GLN A 224 -12.17 -5.25 0.98
N THR A 225 -13.20 -4.57 0.52
CA THR A 225 -14.43 -4.34 1.29
C THR A 225 -15.22 -5.62 1.61
N SER A 226 -15.04 -6.68 0.82
CA SER A 226 -15.88 -7.88 0.86
C SER A 226 -15.38 -8.97 1.82
N ASP A 227 -14.35 -8.72 2.63
CA ASP A 227 -13.91 -9.72 3.61
C ASP A 227 -14.99 -9.88 4.69
N PRO A 228 -15.63 -11.07 4.81
CA PRO A 228 -16.77 -11.24 5.70
C PRO A 228 -16.38 -11.22 7.19
N ARG A 229 -15.08 -11.29 7.52
CA ARG A 229 -14.57 -11.15 8.89
C ARG A 229 -14.59 -9.70 9.37
N ALA A 230 -14.46 -8.77 8.43
CA ALA A 230 -14.33 -7.34 8.69
C ALA A 230 -14.70 -6.52 7.44
N PRO A 231 -15.99 -6.47 7.05
CA PRO A 231 -16.40 -5.70 5.89
C PRO A 231 -16.35 -4.21 6.21
N TYR A 232 -15.27 -3.55 5.79
CA TYR A 232 -15.10 -2.10 5.87
C TYR A 232 -15.44 -1.46 4.52
N PRO A 233 -16.53 -0.67 4.41
CA PRO A 233 -16.90 0.01 3.17
C PRO A 233 -15.76 0.90 2.64
N GLY A 234 -15.48 0.80 1.33
CA GLY A 234 -14.44 1.62 0.70
C GLY A 234 -13.01 1.31 1.15
N ASN A 235 -12.79 0.14 1.77
CA ASN A 235 -11.46 -0.32 2.11
C ASN A 235 -10.66 -0.68 0.85
N TYR A 236 -9.52 -0.02 0.67
CA TYR A 236 -8.52 -0.40 -0.32
C TYR A 236 -7.22 -0.77 0.39
N TRP A 237 -6.56 -1.81 -0.10
CA TRP A 237 -5.18 -2.07 0.25
C TRP A 237 -4.27 -1.66 -0.88
N PHE A 238 -3.11 -1.12 -0.52
CA PHE A 238 -2.14 -0.60 -1.45
C PHE A 238 -0.80 -1.30 -1.27
N SER A 239 -0.04 -1.36 -2.36
CA SER A 239 1.30 -1.94 -2.39
C SER A 239 2.29 -0.90 -2.92
N PHE A 240 3.35 -0.64 -2.15
CA PHE A 240 4.33 0.41 -2.43
C PHE A 240 5.70 -0.21 -2.73
N PRO A 241 5.98 -0.59 -3.98
CA PRO A 241 7.25 -1.21 -4.33
C PRO A 241 8.39 -0.21 -4.22
N ASN A 242 9.38 -0.52 -3.37
CA ASN A 242 10.61 0.24 -3.26
C ASN A 242 11.78 -0.63 -3.74
N SER A 243 12.97 -0.04 -3.84
CA SER A 243 14.14 -0.64 -4.47
C SER A 243 14.38 -2.08 -4.01
N CYS A 244 14.75 -2.94 -4.97
CA CYS A 244 15.02 -4.34 -4.74
C CYS A 244 13.81 -5.09 -4.11
N ALA A 245 12.58 -4.81 -4.58
CA ALA A 245 11.34 -5.40 -4.02
C ALA A 245 11.25 -6.94 -4.10
N GLN A 246 12.12 -7.59 -4.85
CA GLN A 246 12.21 -9.04 -4.95
C GLN A 246 13.04 -9.71 -3.84
N GLU A 247 13.73 -8.93 -3.01
CA GLU A 247 14.56 -9.46 -1.91
C GLU A 247 13.97 -9.10 -0.54
N LEU A 248 14.21 -9.97 0.45
CA LEU A 248 13.90 -9.66 1.84
C LEU A 248 14.75 -8.50 2.35
N ARG A 249 14.26 -7.77 3.35
CA ARG A 249 14.94 -6.59 3.92
C ARG A 249 16.44 -6.79 4.17
N ALA A 250 16.82 -7.94 4.73
CA ALA A 250 18.21 -8.23 5.09
C ALA A 250 19.12 -8.43 3.86
N ASP A 251 18.54 -8.77 2.71
CA ASP A 251 19.25 -9.10 1.48
C ASP A 251 19.27 -7.94 0.47
N LYS A 252 18.60 -6.83 0.78
CA LYS A 252 18.59 -5.59 -0.03
C LYS A 252 19.90 -4.79 0.05
N THR A 253 20.91 -5.30 -0.64
CA THR A 253 22.22 -4.64 -0.81
C THR A 253 22.12 -3.34 -1.62
N ASP A 254 23.10 -2.44 -1.46
CA ASP A 254 23.21 -1.21 -2.25
C ASP A 254 23.31 -1.53 -3.75
N GLU A 255 24.02 -2.60 -4.12
CA GLU A 255 24.10 -3.08 -5.50
C GLU A 255 22.74 -3.51 -6.05
N CYS A 256 21.94 -4.22 -5.24
CA CYS A 256 20.59 -4.60 -5.65
C CYS A 256 19.69 -3.38 -5.82
N ARG A 257 19.74 -2.44 -4.87
CA ARG A 257 18.92 -1.21 -4.92
C ARG A 257 19.30 -0.31 -6.09
N ALA A 258 20.58 -0.26 -6.45
CA ALA A 258 21.05 0.47 -7.63
C ALA A 258 20.63 -0.22 -8.94
N LYS A 259 20.59 -1.56 -8.96
CA LYS A 259 20.15 -2.34 -10.13
C LYS A 259 18.63 -2.26 -10.33
N TYR A 260 17.88 -2.24 -9.23
CA TYR A 260 16.42 -2.27 -9.20
C TYR A 260 15.90 -1.08 -8.38
N PRO A 261 15.86 0.13 -8.98
CA PRO A 261 15.45 1.35 -8.30
C PRO A 261 13.98 1.27 -7.86
N GLY A 262 13.64 1.96 -6.76
CA GLY A 262 12.31 1.90 -6.17
C GLY A 262 11.37 3.02 -6.61
N GLY A 263 10.10 2.89 -6.23
CA GLY A 263 9.13 3.97 -6.43
C GLY A 263 9.23 5.09 -5.39
N LEU A 264 9.87 4.87 -4.23
CA LEU A 264 9.99 5.91 -3.20
C LEU A 264 11.01 6.96 -3.63
N CYS A 265 10.55 8.21 -3.74
CA CYS A 265 11.41 9.36 -3.98
C CYS A 265 12.39 9.59 -2.83
N ALA A 266 13.54 10.21 -3.13
CA ALA A 266 14.42 10.69 -2.07
C ALA A 266 13.69 11.71 -1.18
N MET A 267 14.11 11.80 0.09
CA MET A 267 13.50 12.70 1.06
C MET A 267 13.48 14.15 0.54
N GLY A 268 12.29 14.77 0.51
CA GLY A 268 12.08 16.12 0.00
C GLY A 268 11.94 16.24 -1.53
N VAL A 269 12.02 15.14 -2.27
CA VAL A 269 11.81 15.10 -3.72
C VAL A 269 10.37 14.69 -4.03
N GLN A 270 9.74 15.41 -4.96
CA GLN A 270 8.39 15.09 -5.44
C GLN A 270 8.44 14.03 -6.55
N PRO A 271 7.43 13.15 -6.66
CA PRO A 271 7.39 12.15 -7.72
C PRO A 271 7.17 12.79 -9.08
N ASP A 272 7.82 12.20 -10.09
CA ASP A 272 7.74 12.60 -11.49
C ASP A 272 7.30 11.44 -12.41
N GLY A 273 7.18 10.22 -11.87
CA GLY A 273 6.80 9.02 -12.61
C GLY A 273 7.91 8.45 -13.49
N ASP A 274 9.08 9.08 -13.53
CA ASP A 274 10.24 8.63 -14.30
C ASP A 274 11.36 8.14 -13.37
N ASN A 275 11.73 8.96 -12.39
CA ASN A 275 12.79 8.67 -11.43
C ASN A 275 12.23 8.04 -10.15
N CYS A 276 11.01 8.42 -9.78
CA CYS A 276 10.30 7.85 -8.65
C CYS A 276 8.78 8.09 -8.78
N THR A 277 8.03 7.21 -8.12
CA THR A 277 6.58 7.08 -8.27
C THR A 277 5.81 7.73 -7.14
N PHE A 278 6.35 7.73 -5.92
CA PHE A 278 5.65 8.23 -4.75
C PHE A 278 6.59 8.89 -3.75
N SER A 279 6.04 9.86 -3.04
CA SER A 279 6.65 10.45 -1.85
C SER A 279 5.61 10.45 -0.74
N TYR A 280 6.07 10.53 0.50
CA TYR A 280 5.17 10.56 1.65
C TYR A 280 5.66 11.54 2.72
N LYS A 281 4.72 11.95 3.56
CA LYS A 281 4.95 12.46 4.92
C LYS A 281 4.04 11.72 5.89
N ILE A 282 4.54 11.41 7.07
CA ILE A 282 3.69 10.91 8.16
C ILE A 282 3.04 12.11 8.83
N LEU A 283 1.72 12.09 8.95
CA LEU A 283 0.93 13.15 9.60
C LEU A 283 0.94 12.99 11.12
N GLY A 284 0.97 11.74 11.59
CA GLY A 284 0.90 11.40 13.00
C GLY A 284 0.50 9.93 13.19
N TYR A 285 0.11 9.58 14.41
CA TYR A 285 -0.27 8.21 14.76
C TYR A 285 -1.17 8.20 16.00
N ILE A 286 -1.87 7.08 16.21
CA ILE A 286 -2.58 6.78 17.46
C ILE A 286 -2.15 5.42 17.99
N ASN A 287 -2.23 5.23 19.29
CA ASN A 287 -2.09 3.91 19.92
C ASN A 287 -3.44 3.17 19.84
N ILE A 288 -3.41 1.90 19.44
CA ILE A 288 -4.59 1.03 19.34
C ILE A 288 -5.22 0.80 20.72
N ASP A 289 -4.41 0.67 21.78
CA ASP A 289 -4.92 0.46 23.14
C ASP A 289 -5.76 1.63 23.65
N ASP A 290 -5.38 2.86 23.28
CA ASP A 290 -6.16 4.05 23.55
C ASP A 290 -7.44 4.07 22.70
N LEU A 291 -7.33 3.76 21.40
CA LEU A 291 -8.47 3.75 20.48
C LEU A 291 -9.58 2.79 20.91
N VAL A 292 -9.20 1.59 21.36
CA VAL A 292 -10.17 0.55 21.71
C VAL A 292 -10.62 0.63 23.18
N GLY A 293 -10.09 1.58 23.96
CA GLY A 293 -10.47 1.83 25.35
C GLY A 293 -9.78 0.94 26.39
N ILE A 294 -8.74 0.18 26.04
CA ILE A 294 -7.97 -0.62 27.01
C ILE A 294 -7.33 0.27 28.07
N THR A 295 -6.83 1.45 27.68
CA THR A 295 -6.23 2.38 28.64
C THR A 295 -7.28 3.04 29.54
N GLU A 296 -8.49 3.27 29.04
CA GLU A 296 -9.63 3.75 29.84
C GLU A 296 -10.09 2.72 30.88
N MET A 297 -9.88 1.43 30.62
CA MET A 297 -10.13 0.34 31.58
C MET A 297 -9.06 0.28 32.69
N GLY A 298 -8.03 1.12 32.65
CA GLY A 298 -6.99 1.25 33.67
C GLY A 298 -5.73 0.42 33.42
N TYR A 299 -5.57 -0.17 32.24
CA TYR A 299 -4.37 -0.92 31.84
C TYR A 299 -3.40 -0.04 31.06
N SER A 300 -2.11 -0.31 31.17
CA SER A 300 -1.09 0.46 30.44
C SER A 300 -1.01 0.08 28.97
N ASN A 301 -1.40 -1.15 28.62
CA ASN A 301 -1.38 -1.69 27.27
C ASN A 301 -2.16 -3.02 27.18
N TYR A 302 -2.33 -3.54 25.96
CA TYR A 302 -2.95 -4.84 25.69
C TYR A 302 -2.32 -6.02 26.44
N THR A 303 -0.98 -6.05 26.57
CA THR A 303 -0.31 -7.16 27.25
C THR A 303 -0.75 -7.25 28.72
N GLU A 304 -0.78 -6.12 29.43
CA GLU A 304 -1.23 -6.06 30.83
C GLU A 304 -2.71 -6.48 30.96
N PHE A 305 -3.57 -5.96 30.07
CA PHE A 305 -5.00 -6.32 30.03
C PHE A 305 -5.20 -7.83 29.82
N CYS A 306 -4.48 -8.42 28.86
CA CYS A 306 -4.58 -9.85 28.57
C CYS A 306 -3.99 -10.74 29.68
N GLU A 307 -2.89 -10.32 30.31
CA GLU A 307 -2.27 -11.06 31.41
C GLU A 307 -3.15 -11.11 32.67
N ASP A 308 -3.95 -10.07 32.90
CA ASP A 308 -4.98 -10.04 33.96
C ASP A 308 -6.27 -10.83 33.60
N GLY A 309 -6.29 -11.46 32.42
CA GLY A 309 -7.39 -12.30 31.96
C GLY A 309 -8.41 -11.59 31.06
N GLY A 310 -8.12 -10.36 30.65
CA GLY A 310 -8.92 -9.63 29.66
C GLY A 310 -8.88 -10.25 28.27
N VAL A 311 -9.99 -10.13 27.55
CA VAL A 311 -10.15 -10.63 26.17
C VAL A 311 -10.55 -9.47 25.28
N GLU A 312 -9.66 -9.05 24.39
CA GLU A 312 -9.96 -7.99 23.43
C GLU A 312 -10.95 -8.48 22.38
N PHE A 313 -10.65 -9.62 21.76
CA PHE A 313 -11.51 -10.24 20.77
C PHE A 313 -11.28 -11.74 20.70
N LYS A 314 -12.35 -12.50 20.80
CA LYS A 314 -12.37 -13.96 20.69
C LYS A 314 -13.55 -14.37 19.82
N ALA A 315 -13.24 -14.95 18.68
CA ALA A 315 -14.24 -15.42 17.75
C ALA A 315 -13.81 -16.69 17.02
N THR A 316 -14.79 -17.44 16.54
CA THR A 316 -14.58 -18.54 15.61
C THR A 316 -14.77 -18.04 14.18
N ASN A 317 -13.76 -18.21 13.33
CA ASN A 317 -13.88 -17.94 11.90
C ASN A 317 -14.68 -19.06 11.22
N THR A 318 -15.82 -18.71 10.63
CA THR A 318 -16.74 -19.66 9.96
C THR A 318 -16.49 -19.77 8.45
N GLY A 319 -15.55 -19.00 7.90
CA GLY A 319 -15.37 -18.79 6.46
C GLY A 319 -16.38 -17.81 5.85
N SER A 320 -17.51 -17.55 6.51
CA SER A 320 -18.48 -16.51 6.18
C SER A 320 -18.48 -15.35 7.19
N GLY A 321 -17.40 -15.21 7.97
CA GLY A 321 -17.23 -14.19 8.99
C GLY A 321 -16.93 -14.77 10.36
N PHE A 322 -17.08 -13.93 11.40
CA PHE A 322 -16.80 -14.30 12.79
C PHE A 322 -18.09 -14.58 13.58
N GLU A 323 -18.11 -15.71 14.28
CA GLU A 323 -19.00 -15.94 15.42
C GLU A 323 -18.26 -15.51 16.70
N VAL A 324 -18.70 -14.41 17.30
CA VAL A 324 -18.02 -13.79 18.46
C VAL A 324 -18.42 -14.51 19.75
N ASP A 325 -17.43 -15.00 20.48
CA ASP A 325 -17.59 -15.58 21.83
C ASP A 325 -17.52 -14.49 22.90
N GLU A 326 -16.54 -13.60 22.78
CA GLU A 326 -16.21 -12.55 23.75
C GLU A 326 -15.45 -11.43 23.05
N SER A 327 -15.79 -10.17 23.34
CA SER A 327 -15.08 -9.01 22.82
C SER A 327 -15.31 -7.80 23.71
N ILE A 328 -14.37 -6.85 23.70
CA ILE A 328 -14.63 -5.51 24.21
C ILE A 328 -15.66 -4.79 23.31
N ASP A 329 -16.32 -3.76 23.87
CA ASP A 329 -17.42 -3.05 23.21
C ASP A 329 -17.02 -2.50 21.84
N PHE A 330 -15.78 -2.02 21.70
CA PHE A 330 -15.25 -1.48 20.45
C PHE A 330 -15.38 -2.49 19.28
N TRP A 331 -15.24 -3.80 19.50
CA TRP A 331 -15.22 -4.84 18.46
C TRP A 331 -16.55 -5.59 18.26
N LEU A 332 -17.65 -5.14 18.89
CA LEU A 332 -18.97 -5.77 18.74
C LEU A 332 -19.56 -5.66 17.33
N ASN A 333 -20.14 -6.75 16.82
CA ASN A 333 -20.68 -6.84 15.44
C ASN A 333 -19.58 -6.65 14.37
N PRO A 334 -18.59 -7.55 14.30
CA PRO A 334 -17.46 -7.42 13.36
C PRO A 334 -17.88 -7.54 11.89
N GLY A 335 -18.96 -8.29 11.60
CA GLY A 335 -19.51 -8.47 10.26
C GLY A 335 -20.48 -7.36 9.79
N ASP A 336 -20.68 -6.31 10.59
CA ASP A 336 -21.60 -5.22 10.28
C ASP A 336 -20.85 -4.01 9.70
N GLU A 337 -21.19 -3.62 8.47
CA GLU A 337 -20.55 -2.52 7.75
C GLU A 337 -20.75 -1.15 8.41
N ASP A 338 -21.89 -0.91 9.06
CA ASP A 338 -22.17 0.34 9.76
C ASP A 338 -21.35 0.41 11.06
N ALA A 339 -21.23 -0.72 11.78
CA ALA A 339 -20.37 -0.81 12.96
C ALA A 339 -18.90 -0.58 12.59
N ASN A 340 -18.42 -1.15 11.48
CA ASN A 340 -17.06 -0.97 10.98
C ASN A 340 -16.82 0.48 10.52
N SER A 341 -17.77 1.08 9.81
CA SER A 341 -17.72 2.50 9.43
C SER A 341 -17.68 3.42 10.66
N ASN A 342 -18.44 3.10 11.71
CA ASN A 342 -18.42 3.85 12.96
C ASN A 342 -17.08 3.76 13.70
N ARG A 343 -16.43 2.59 13.70
CA ARG A 343 -15.06 2.44 14.25
C ARG A 343 -14.06 3.33 13.52
N THR A 344 -14.14 3.39 12.20
CA THR A 344 -13.32 4.30 11.39
C THR A 344 -13.59 5.76 11.75
N SER A 345 -14.85 6.16 11.93
CA SER A 345 -15.18 7.52 12.36
C SER A 345 -14.58 7.85 13.73
N ILE A 346 -14.71 6.96 14.73
CA ILE A 346 -14.09 7.12 16.06
C ILE A 346 -12.57 7.27 15.93
N MET A 347 -11.93 6.44 15.10
CA MET A 347 -10.49 6.51 14.86
C MET A 347 -10.05 7.85 14.28
N VAL A 348 -10.78 8.37 13.29
CA VAL A 348 -10.50 9.65 12.65
C VAL A 348 -10.77 10.83 13.59
N GLU A 349 -11.85 10.76 14.37
CA GLU A 349 -12.21 11.77 15.38
C GLU A 349 -11.12 11.86 16.45
N MET A 350 -10.75 10.73 17.05
CA MET A 350 -9.68 10.65 18.05
C MET A 350 -8.36 11.20 17.51
N TYR A 351 -7.95 10.81 16.30
CA TYR A 351 -6.73 11.33 15.69
C TYR A 351 -6.77 12.86 15.53
N ASN A 352 -7.87 13.39 14.99
CA ASN A 352 -7.99 14.82 14.76
C ASN A 352 -8.11 15.61 16.07
N GLU A 353 -8.72 15.06 17.12
CA GLU A 353 -8.70 15.65 18.46
C GLU A 353 -7.28 15.75 19.01
N LEU A 354 -6.50 14.66 18.91
CA LEU A 354 -5.09 14.62 19.34
C LEU A 354 -4.19 15.59 18.57
N ALA A 355 -4.42 15.75 17.26
CA ALA A 355 -3.68 16.70 16.45
C ALA A 355 -4.03 18.16 16.76
N ASN A 356 -5.29 18.44 17.16
CA ASN A 356 -5.77 19.80 17.39
C ASN A 356 -5.61 20.29 18.84
N ASN A 357 -5.62 19.40 19.82
CA ASN A 357 -5.61 19.76 21.25
C ASN A 357 -4.22 20.18 21.78
N GLY A 358 -3.17 20.08 20.95
CA GLY A 358 -1.79 20.46 21.28
C GLY A 358 -1.08 19.50 22.24
N THR A 359 -1.67 18.35 22.60
CA THR A 359 -0.97 17.33 23.41
C THR A 359 -0.04 16.45 22.58
N SER A 360 -0.25 16.41 21.26
CA SER A 360 0.61 15.69 20.32
C SER A 360 1.42 16.68 19.50
N GLU A 361 2.59 17.06 20.02
CA GLU A 361 3.50 17.96 19.31
C GLU A 361 3.83 17.40 17.92
N ASN A 362 3.72 18.24 16.88
CA ASN A 362 4.03 17.93 15.48
C ASN A 362 3.05 16.98 14.74
N MET A 363 1.91 16.61 15.32
CA MET A 363 0.85 15.95 14.53
C MET A 363 0.08 16.96 13.68
N GLU A 364 -0.25 16.59 12.45
CA GLU A 364 -1.09 17.38 11.55
C GLU A 364 -2.49 16.78 11.44
N PRO A 365 -3.58 17.57 11.56
CA PRO A 365 -4.93 17.05 11.38
C PRO A 365 -5.11 16.51 9.95
N LEU A 366 -5.95 15.48 9.79
CA LEU A 366 -6.26 14.96 8.46
C LEU A 366 -7.00 16.04 7.66
N PRO A 367 -6.63 16.29 6.40
CA PRO A 367 -7.39 17.18 5.53
C PRO A 367 -8.80 16.63 5.31
N SER A 368 -9.82 17.48 5.22
CA SER A 368 -11.15 17.00 4.86
C SER A 368 -11.14 16.35 3.47
N VAL A 369 -11.99 15.35 3.26
CA VAL A 369 -12.16 14.67 1.96
C VAL A 369 -12.46 15.68 0.85
N ASP A 370 -13.33 16.66 1.09
CA ASP A 370 -13.63 17.71 0.11
C ASP A 370 -12.40 18.55 -0.28
N LYS A 371 -11.52 18.84 0.68
CA LYS A 371 -10.29 19.60 0.42
C LYS A 371 -9.30 18.75 -0.38
N LEU A 372 -9.17 17.47 -0.06
CA LEU A 372 -8.36 16.51 -0.84
C LEU A 372 -8.90 16.41 -2.28
N THR A 373 -10.20 16.12 -2.43
CA THR A 373 -10.86 15.98 -3.74
C THR A 373 -10.73 17.23 -4.59
N SER A 374 -10.84 18.42 -3.98
CA SER A 374 -10.69 19.70 -4.70
C SER A 374 -9.25 20.01 -5.10
N ALA A 375 -8.27 19.51 -4.36
CA ALA A 375 -6.85 19.72 -4.64
C ALA A 375 -6.28 18.73 -5.67
N ASN A 376 -6.90 17.56 -5.79
CA ASN A 376 -6.49 16.52 -6.73
C ASN A 376 -6.99 16.76 -8.16
N PRO A 377 -6.27 16.24 -9.17
CA PRO A 377 -6.70 16.33 -10.56
C PRO A 377 -7.99 15.55 -10.80
N LYS A 378 -8.71 15.96 -11.85
CA LYS A 378 -9.90 15.22 -12.28
C LYS A 378 -9.49 13.84 -12.80
N CYS A 379 -10.30 12.83 -12.54
CA CYS A 379 -9.98 11.45 -12.92
C CYS A 379 -9.73 11.26 -14.42
N TYR A 380 -10.41 12.01 -15.29
CA TYR A 380 -10.21 11.92 -16.73
C TYR A 380 -8.83 12.41 -17.20
N GLU A 381 -8.11 13.17 -16.38
CA GLU A 381 -6.75 13.64 -16.71
C GLU A 381 -5.72 12.52 -16.63
N ASN A 382 -6.00 11.49 -15.81
CA ASN A 382 -5.09 10.40 -15.46
C ASN A 382 -5.57 9.03 -15.94
N SER A 383 -6.83 8.89 -16.35
CA SER A 383 -7.44 7.61 -16.74
C SER A 383 -8.21 7.69 -18.06
N ALA A 384 -7.83 6.82 -19.00
CA ALA A 384 -8.55 6.62 -20.25
C ALA A 384 -10.00 6.15 -20.03
N ALA A 385 -10.23 5.27 -19.04
CA ALA A 385 -11.56 4.79 -18.68
C ALA A 385 -12.45 5.95 -18.19
N CYS A 386 -11.91 6.84 -17.35
CA CYS A 386 -12.63 8.01 -16.88
C CYS A 386 -12.84 9.07 -17.97
N ALA A 387 -11.87 9.23 -18.86
CA ALA A 387 -11.97 10.16 -19.98
C ALA A 387 -13.03 9.76 -21.03
N SER A 388 -13.30 8.46 -21.17
CA SER A 388 -14.29 7.92 -22.11
C SER A 388 -15.64 7.59 -21.48
N SER A 389 -15.75 7.64 -20.15
CA SER A 389 -17.00 7.37 -19.43
C SER A 389 -18.07 8.41 -19.72
N GLN A 390 -19.29 7.95 -20.02
CA GLN A 390 -20.44 8.81 -20.29
C GLN A 390 -20.80 9.72 -19.10
N HIS A 391 -20.75 9.16 -17.89
CA HIS A 391 -21.07 9.87 -16.65
C HIS A 391 -19.81 10.35 -15.94
N GLY A 392 -18.63 10.11 -16.53
CA GLY A 392 -17.35 10.45 -15.92
C GLY A 392 -16.96 9.53 -14.77
N CYS A 393 -16.15 10.10 -13.87
CA CYS A 393 -15.67 9.46 -12.65
C CYS A 393 -15.71 10.44 -11.48
N ASN A 394 -15.63 9.91 -10.27
CA ASN A 394 -15.48 10.71 -9.05
C ASN A 394 -14.29 10.24 -8.20
N ARG A 395 -13.78 11.14 -7.34
CA ARG A 395 -12.88 10.80 -6.24
C ARG A 395 -13.63 10.96 -4.92
N THR A 396 -13.58 9.94 -4.09
CA THR A 396 -14.19 9.95 -2.76
C THR A 396 -13.18 9.45 -1.73
N LEU A 397 -13.53 9.62 -0.44
CA LEU A 397 -12.78 9.06 0.68
C LEU A 397 -11.34 9.58 0.81
N TYR A 398 -10.60 9.19 1.84
CA TYR A 398 -9.23 9.64 2.06
C TYR A 398 -8.24 9.06 1.03
N SER A 399 -8.54 7.87 0.49
CA SER A 399 -7.75 7.21 -0.53
C SER A 399 -7.83 7.88 -1.90
N GLN A 400 -8.85 8.69 -2.15
CA GLN A 400 -9.00 9.49 -3.37
C GLN A 400 -9.00 8.64 -4.65
N ILE A 401 -9.47 7.38 -4.55
CA ILE A 401 -9.62 6.45 -5.67
C ILE A 401 -10.61 7.02 -6.69
N CYS A 402 -10.23 6.99 -7.96
CA CYS A 402 -11.15 7.26 -9.06
C CYS A 402 -12.11 6.09 -9.27
N THR A 403 -13.41 6.37 -9.26
CA THR A 403 -14.44 5.37 -9.55
C THR A 403 -15.26 5.80 -10.75
N VAL A 404 -15.47 4.91 -11.71
CA VAL A 404 -16.33 5.16 -12.88
C VAL A 404 -17.78 5.24 -12.42
N CYS A 405 -18.45 6.33 -12.78
CA CYS A 405 -19.84 6.54 -12.41
C CYS A 405 -20.80 5.75 -13.30
N GLU A 406 -21.76 5.06 -12.69
CA GLU A 406 -22.80 4.31 -13.43
C GLU A 406 -23.96 5.21 -13.91
N SER A 407 -24.08 6.41 -13.34
CA SER A 407 -25.13 7.38 -13.65
C SER A 407 -24.68 8.81 -13.37
N ASP A 408 -25.43 9.80 -13.87
CA ASP A 408 -25.25 11.20 -13.48
C ASP A 408 -25.57 11.38 -11.99
N ALA A 409 -24.52 11.54 -11.17
CA ALA A 409 -24.61 11.71 -9.73
C ALA A 409 -23.66 12.82 -9.23
N ASP A 410 -23.90 13.31 -8.03
CA ASP A 410 -23.07 14.37 -7.44
C ASP A 410 -21.61 13.92 -7.32
N GLY A 411 -20.70 14.78 -7.77
CA GLY A 411 -19.25 14.52 -7.79
C GLY A 411 -18.75 13.73 -9.01
N CYS A 412 -19.65 13.19 -9.86
CA CYS A 412 -19.28 12.54 -11.11
C CYS A 412 -18.95 13.57 -12.20
N GLU A 413 -17.70 13.57 -12.66
CA GLU A 413 -17.20 14.55 -13.62
C GLU A 413 -16.74 13.88 -14.92
N ALA A 414 -17.52 14.09 -15.98
CA ALA A 414 -17.19 13.65 -17.33
C ALA A 414 -16.14 14.57 -17.97
N ALA A 415 -15.28 13.99 -18.81
CA ALA A 415 -14.33 14.77 -19.59
C ALA A 415 -15.07 15.76 -20.51
N PRO A 416 -14.59 17.01 -20.64
CA PRO A 416 -15.10 17.94 -21.65
C PRO A 416 -14.96 17.33 -23.04
N SER A 417 -15.91 17.62 -23.95
CA SER A 417 -15.87 17.08 -25.32
C SER A 417 -14.64 17.49 -26.14
N SER A 418 -13.90 18.50 -25.69
CA SER A 418 -12.62 18.94 -26.26
C SER A 418 -11.40 18.18 -25.73
N PHE A 419 -11.55 17.39 -24.67
CA PHE A 419 -10.48 16.62 -24.06
C PHE A 419 -10.40 15.22 -24.69
N SER A 420 -9.18 14.75 -24.90
CA SER A 420 -8.90 13.35 -25.24
C SER A 420 -7.73 12.91 -24.40
N PHE A 421 -7.88 11.77 -23.73
CA PHE A 421 -6.76 11.11 -23.08
C PHE A 421 -5.72 10.73 -24.17
N PRO A 422 -4.42 10.90 -23.92
CA PRO A 422 -3.39 10.53 -24.88
C PRO A 422 -3.34 9.01 -25.08
N ASP A 423 -3.02 8.58 -26.30
CA ASP A 423 -2.72 7.17 -26.55
C ASP A 423 -1.30 6.86 -26.06
N LEU A 424 -1.21 6.12 -24.95
CA LEU A 424 0.04 5.74 -24.31
C LEU A 424 0.56 4.42 -24.92
N THR A 425 1.87 4.25 -24.93
CA THR A 425 2.52 3.03 -25.48
C THR A 425 3.29 2.30 -24.41
N LEU A 426 3.30 0.97 -24.48
CA LEU A 426 4.15 0.12 -23.65
C LEU A 426 5.63 0.22 -24.06
N PRO A 427 6.58 -0.15 -23.18
CA PRO A 427 7.99 -0.23 -23.53
C PRO A 427 8.20 -1.18 -24.71
N SER A 428 9.16 -0.85 -25.58
CA SER A 428 9.60 -1.77 -26.62
C SER A 428 10.39 -2.89 -25.95
N ASN A 429 9.90 -4.13 -25.92
CA ASN A 429 10.58 -5.26 -25.28
C ASN A 429 12.07 -5.26 -25.61
N SER A 430 12.90 -4.99 -24.60
CA SER A 430 14.35 -5.14 -24.65
C SER A 430 14.69 -6.63 -24.55
N SER A 431 14.44 -7.34 -25.64
CA SER A 431 14.99 -8.69 -25.88
C SER A 431 15.22 -8.88 -27.37
N SER A 432 16.26 -8.23 -27.86
CA SER A 432 17.03 -8.74 -28.98
C SER A 432 18.21 -9.54 -28.43
N ASP A 433 18.05 -10.86 -28.30
CA ASP A 433 19.12 -11.79 -28.60
C ASP A 433 18.53 -12.93 -29.44
N GLY A 434 19.06 -13.05 -30.65
CA GLY A 434 18.36 -13.65 -31.77
C GLY A 434 18.42 -15.18 -31.82
N THR A 435 17.47 -15.75 -32.54
CA THR A 435 17.79 -16.61 -33.68
C THR A 435 16.68 -16.46 -34.69
N SER A 436 17.02 -15.95 -35.87
CA SER A 436 16.22 -16.14 -37.07
C SER A 436 16.13 -17.64 -37.33
N ASP A 437 14.92 -18.21 -37.31
CA ASP A 437 14.65 -19.26 -38.26
C ASP A 437 13.27 -19.07 -38.88
N SER A 438 13.32 -19.07 -40.20
CA SER A 438 12.18 -18.96 -41.08
C SER A 438 11.81 -20.38 -41.50
N THR A 439 10.54 -20.57 -41.86
CA THR A 439 9.96 -21.77 -42.48
C THR A 439 9.56 -22.91 -41.52
N LYS A 440 8.24 -23.02 -41.27
CA LYS A 440 7.43 -24.14 -41.79
C LYS A 440 5.93 -23.80 -41.76
N THR A 441 5.38 -23.68 -42.98
CA THR A 441 4.03 -24.07 -43.43
C THR A 441 3.47 -25.28 -42.66
N GLY A 442 2.19 -25.45 -42.35
CA GLY A 442 0.94 -24.78 -42.67
C GLY A 442 -0.18 -25.82 -42.48
N SER A 443 -1.37 -25.44 -42.01
CA SER A 443 -2.60 -26.13 -42.41
C SER A 443 -3.85 -25.27 -42.19
N SER A 444 -4.61 -25.20 -43.27
CA SER A 444 -5.79 -24.42 -43.58
C SER A 444 -7.07 -24.91 -42.90
N GLY A 445 -7.96 -23.97 -42.56
CA GLY A 445 -9.38 -24.20 -42.27
C GLY A 445 -10.19 -22.90 -42.40
N SER A 446 -10.91 -22.76 -43.51
CA SER A 446 -11.66 -21.58 -43.97
C SER A 446 -12.86 -21.15 -43.08
N PRO A 447 -13.38 -19.92 -43.27
CA PRO A 447 -14.42 -19.32 -42.42
C PRO A 447 -15.83 -19.65 -42.92
N MET A 448 -16.81 -19.77 -42.02
CA MET A 448 -18.22 -19.76 -42.36
C MET A 448 -18.92 -18.54 -41.75
N SER A 449 -19.41 -17.67 -42.64
CA SER A 449 -20.45 -16.68 -42.35
C SER A 449 -21.73 -17.35 -41.88
N ALA A 450 -22.34 -16.82 -40.83
CA ALA A 450 -23.71 -17.14 -40.44
C ALA A 450 -24.63 -15.96 -40.79
N THR A 451 -25.55 -16.22 -41.72
CA THR A 451 -26.56 -15.30 -42.24
C THR A 451 -27.75 -15.22 -41.26
N LEU A 452 -28.25 -14.01 -41.07
CA LEU A 452 -29.49 -13.67 -40.37
C LEU A 452 -30.70 -14.40 -40.99
N THR A 453 -31.59 -14.94 -40.15
CA THR A 453 -33.00 -15.14 -40.52
C THR A 453 -33.91 -14.81 -39.35
N LEU A 454 -34.76 -13.78 -39.53
CA LEU A 454 -35.92 -13.49 -38.70
C LEU A 454 -37.04 -14.50 -39.01
N ALA A 455 -37.73 -14.97 -37.96
CA ALA A 455 -39.15 -15.30 -38.05
C ALA A 455 -39.79 -15.12 -36.66
N ALA A 456 -40.69 -14.14 -36.58
CA ALA A 456 -41.59 -13.92 -35.47
C ALA A 456 -42.72 -14.96 -35.47
N LEU A 457 -43.22 -15.33 -34.29
CA LEU A 457 -44.65 -15.52 -34.03
C LEU A 457 -44.91 -15.64 -32.52
N ALA A 458 -45.84 -14.82 -32.06
CA ALA A 458 -46.35 -14.70 -30.70
C ALA A 458 -47.19 -15.92 -30.27
N ILE A 459 -47.45 -16.05 -28.95
CA ILE A 459 -48.78 -16.05 -28.31
C ILE A 459 -48.76 -16.70 -26.91
N VAL A 460 -49.31 -15.93 -25.95
CA VAL A 460 -50.05 -16.29 -24.71
C VAL A 460 -49.31 -16.60 -23.41
N ALA A 461 -49.61 -15.73 -22.44
CA ALA A 461 -49.42 -15.86 -21.01
C ALA A 461 -50.36 -16.91 -20.39
N THR A 462 -49.89 -17.61 -19.36
CA THR A 462 -50.73 -17.98 -18.20
C THR A 462 -49.89 -17.97 -16.94
N VAL A 463 -50.39 -17.24 -15.95
CA VAL A 463 -49.98 -17.22 -14.55
C VAL A 463 -50.61 -18.44 -13.86
N ALA A 464 -49.84 -19.14 -13.01
CA ALA A 464 -50.39 -19.85 -11.85
C ALA A 464 -49.31 -20.08 -10.79
N SER A 465 -49.51 -19.47 -9.63
CA SER A 465 -48.85 -19.69 -8.35
C SER A 465 -48.89 -21.16 -7.91
N SER A 466 -47.95 -21.59 -7.06
CA SER A 466 -48.20 -22.09 -5.69
C SER A 466 -46.95 -22.75 -5.08
N LEU A 467 -46.46 -22.14 -3.99
CA LEU A 467 -46.08 -22.77 -2.71
C LEU A 467 -45.42 -24.17 -2.71
N LEU A 468 -44.12 -24.19 -2.40
CA LEU A 468 -43.57 -24.79 -1.17
C LEU A 468 -42.16 -24.25 -0.92
#